data_AF-A0A8S3YHB0-F1
#
_entry.id   AF-A0A8S3YHB0-F1
#
_cell.length_a   1.000
_cell.length_b   1.000
_cell.length_c   1.000
_cell.angle_alpha   90.00
_cell.angle_beta   90.00
_cell.angle_gamma   90.00
#
_symmetry.space_group_name_H-M   'P 1'
#
loop_
_entity.id
_entity.type
_entity.pdbx_description
1 polymer ?
#
loop_
_entity_poly.entity_id
_entity_poly.type
_entity_poly.pdbx_seq_one_letter_code
_entity_poly.pdbx_strand_id
1 'polypeptide(L)' 'MKTMAKRTKKVGIVGKYGTRYGASLRKTVKKMEEAMKRKAVGIWKCNRCSKTVAGAQVRSAIRRLREMKEI' A
#
# COMPACT_ATOMS: atom_id res chain seq x y z
N MET A 1 -11.20 -29.57 -3.72
CA MET A 1 -10.37 -28.35 -3.61
C MET A 1 -10.51 -27.78 -2.20
N LYS A 2 -9.43 -27.68 -1.41
CA LYS A 2 -9.48 -26.99 -0.11
C LYS A 2 -9.62 -25.49 -0.37
N THR A 3 -10.72 -24.88 0.07
CA THR A 3 -10.90 -23.43 0.06
C THR A 3 -9.86 -22.79 0.99
N MET A 4 -9.08 -21.83 0.48
CA MET A 4 -8.05 -21.16 1.27
C MET A 4 -8.68 -20.36 2.42
N ALA A 5 -8.20 -20.59 3.65
CA ALA A 5 -8.64 -19.86 4.82
C ALA A 5 -8.15 -18.39 4.80
N LYS A 6 -9.01 -17.46 5.22
CA LYS A 6 -8.69 -16.02 5.28
C LYS A 6 -7.57 -15.78 6.31
N ARG A 7 -6.36 -15.50 5.84
CA ARG A 7 -5.17 -15.27 6.70
C ARG A 7 -5.27 -14.05 7.61
N THR A 8 -5.97 -13.00 7.21
CA THR A 8 -6.02 -11.74 7.99
C THR A 8 -7.43 -11.19 8.10
N LYS A 9 -7.83 -10.77 9.31
CA LYS A 9 -9.12 -10.09 9.56
C LYS A 9 -9.14 -8.66 8.99
N LYS A 10 -8.11 -7.86 9.29
CA LYS A 10 -8.08 -6.40 8.99
C LYS A 10 -6.93 -5.96 8.07
N VAL A 11 -5.76 -6.56 8.19
CA VAL A 11 -4.50 -6.01 7.64
C VAL A 11 -4.33 -6.24 6.12
N GLY A 12 -4.67 -7.41 5.58
CA GLY A 12 -4.55 -7.66 4.14
C GLY A 12 -3.13 -7.42 3.60
N ILE A 13 -3.01 -6.72 2.46
CA ILE A 13 -1.74 -6.50 1.76
C ILE A 13 -0.66 -5.77 2.58
N VAL A 14 -1.08 -4.96 3.56
CA VAL A 14 -0.14 -4.25 4.46
C VAL A 14 0.39 -5.12 5.60
N GLY A 15 0.03 -6.41 5.65
CA GLY A 15 0.64 -7.40 6.53
C GLY A 15 2.15 -7.55 6.32
N LYS A 16 2.65 -7.26 5.10
CA LYS A 16 4.10 -7.25 4.76
C LYS A 16 4.93 -6.32 5.65
N TYR A 17 4.33 -5.28 6.23
CA TYR A 17 5.04 -4.33 7.08
C TYR A 17 5.12 -4.77 8.54
N GLY A 18 4.38 -5.80 8.98
CA GLY A 18 4.35 -6.23 10.38
C GLY A 18 3.89 -5.08 11.29
N THR A 19 4.59 -4.86 12.41
CA THR A 19 4.34 -3.77 13.37
C THR A 19 4.95 -2.42 12.97
N ARG A 20 5.71 -2.36 11.87
CA ARG A 20 6.45 -1.17 11.45
C ARG A 20 5.52 -0.05 10.95
N TYR A 21 5.97 1.20 11.12
CA TYR A 21 5.35 2.44 10.63
C TYR A 21 3.99 2.84 11.28
N GLY A 22 3.50 2.08 12.26
CA GLY A 22 2.25 2.42 12.95
C GLY A 22 0.97 2.14 12.14
N ALA A 23 -0.19 2.31 12.78
CA ALA A 23 -1.47 1.93 12.18
C ALA A 23 -1.99 2.94 11.15
N SER A 24 -1.77 4.24 11.38
CA SER A 24 -2.25 5.31 10.48
C SER A 24 -1.66 5.18 9.08
N LEU A 25 -0.32 5.12 8.99
CA LEU A 25 0.39 4.98 7.72
C LEU A 25 0.00 3.69 6.99
N ARG A 26 -0.13 2.56 7.71
CA ARG A 26 -0.56 1.28 7.12
C ARG A 26 -1.99 1.35 6.54
N LYS A 27 -2.93 2.05 7.19
CA LYS A 27 -4.29 2.23 6.68
C LYS A 27 -4.30 3.05 5.38
N THR A 28 -3.53 4.13 5.32
CA THR A 28 -3.41 4.97 4.11
C THR A 28 -2.82 4.19 2.93
N VAL A 29 -1.79 3.38 3.17
CA VAL A 29 -1.21 2.49 2.14
C VAL A 29 -2.22 1.47 1.64
N LYS A 30 -2.94 0.83 2.57
CA LYS A 30 -3.94 -0.18 2.24
C LYS A 30 -5.01 0.40 1.30
N LYS A 31 -5.56 1.57 1.62
CA LYS A 31 -6.59 2.24 0.80
C LYS A 31 -6.11 2.51 -0.63
N MET A 32 -4.87 2.95 -0.79
CA MET A 32 -4.29 3.21 -2.11
C MET A 32 -4.00 1.92 -2.90
N GLU A 33 -3.37 0.92 -2.28
CA GLU A 33 -3.03 -0.35 -2.97
C GLU A 33 -4.27 -1.19 -3.33
N GLU A 34 -5.37 -1.09 -2.56
CA GLU A 34 -6.63 -1.79 -2.86
C GLU A 34 -7.42 -1.09 -3.97
N ALA A 35 -7.48 0.25 -3.96
CA ALA A 35 -8.25 1.01 -4.95
C ALA A 35 -7.53 1.17 -6.30
N MET A 36 -6.20 1.28 -6.28
CA MET A 36 -5.39 1.59 -7.46
C MET A 36 -4.20 0.64 -7.58
N LYS A 37 -3.99 0.14 -8.80
CA LYS A 37 -2.78 -0.62 -9.13
C LYS A 37 -1.72 0.33 -9.69
N ARG A 38 -0.48 0.16 -9.25
CA ARG A 38 0.64 0.97 -9.71
C ARG A 38 1.07 0.52 -11.10
N LYS A 39 1.25 1.47 -12.03
CA LYS A 39 1.85 1.21 -13.36
C LYS A 39 3.33 1.59 -13.37
N ALA A 40 3.69 2.75 -12.80
CA ALA A 40 5.08 3.21 -12.68
C ALA A 40 5.28 4.05 -11.40
N VAL A 41 6.50 4.55 -11.12
CA VAL A 41 6.73 5.50 -10.03
C VAL A 41 5.90 6.76 -10.28
N GLY A 42 5.08 7.17 -9.31
CA GLY A 42 4.21 8.34 -9.44
C GLY A 42 2.94 8.11 -10.28
N ILE A 43 2.83 7.02 -11.04
CA ILE A 43 1.71 6.76 -11.96
C ILE A 43 0.85 5.60 -11.43
N TRP A 44 -0.41 5.91 -11.10
CA TRP A 44 -1.39 4.95 -10.58
C TRP A 44 -2.57 4.81 -11.52
N LYS A 45 -3.01 3.57 -11.75
CA LYS A 45 -4.17 3.26 -12.58
C LYS A 45 -5.32 2.75 -11.70
N CYS A 46 -6.45 3.40 -11.80
CA CYS A 46 -7.72 2.94 -11.23
C CYS A 46 -8.24 1.75 -12.04
N ASN A 47 -8.47 0.60 -11.39
CA ASN A 47 -9.00 -0.57 -12.10
C ASN A 47 -10.50 -0.43 -12.44
N ARG A 48 -11.25 0.29 -11.60
CA ARG A 48 -12.70 0.48 -11.76
C ARG A 48 -13.05 1.55 -12.79
N CYS A 49 -12.26 2.61 -12.85
CA CYS A 49 -12.61 3.85 -13.54
C CYS A 49 -11.65 4.22 -14.68
N SER A 50 -10.67 3.36 -14.98
CA SER A 50 -9.61 3.53 -15.98
C SER A 50 -8.79 4.84 -15.94
N LYS A 51 -9.10 5.75 -15.02
CA LYS A 51 -8.36 6.99 -14.77
C LYS A 51 -6.95 6.70 -14.28
N THR A 52 -6.00 7.45 -14.83
CA THR A 52 -4.60 7.43 -14.42
C THR A 52 -4.35 8.66 -13.57
N VAL A 53 -3.94 8.46 -12.32
CA VAL A 53 -3.67 9.54 -11.36
C VAL A 53 -2.15 9.64 -11.18
N ALA A 54 -1.62 10.84 -11.41
CA ALA A 54 -0.28 11.22 -10.98
C ALA A 54 -0.34 11.48 -9.47
N GLY A 55 0.19 10.55 -8.68
CA GLY A 55 0.05 10.54 -7.22
C GLY A 55 1.31 10.05 -6.54
N ALA A 56 2.24 10.97 -6.27
CA ALA A 56 3.38 10.73 -5.41
C ALA A 56 2.95 11.01 -3.97
N GLN A 57 2.88 10.00 -3.09
CA GLN A 57 2.88 10.27 -1.64
C GLN A 57 3.04 9.01 -0.78
N VAL A 58 2.29 7.94 -1.03
CA VAL A 58 2.09 6.96 0.06
C VAL A 58 3.26 5.98 0.24
N ARG A 59 3.89 5.52 -0.84
CA ARG A 59 5.12 4.70 -0.73
C ARG A 59 6.41 5.52 -0.73
N SER A 60 6.41 6.73 -1.30
CA SER A 60 7.55 7.64 -1.23
C SER A 60 7.76 8.18 0.19
N ALA A 61 6.68 8.47 0.93
CA ALA A 61 6.77 8.79 2.36
C ALA A 61 7.35 7.62 3.17
N ILE A 62 6.96 6.36 2.86
CA ILE A 62 7.55 5.18 3.50
C ILE A 62 9.00 4.96 3.09
N ARG A 63 9.38 5.26 1.84
CA ARG A 63 10.77 5.21 1.39
C ARG A 63 11.62 6.27 2.12
N ARG A 64 11.12 7.49 2.25
CA ARG A 64 11.76 8.56 3.04
C ARG A 64 11.89 8.18 4.51
N LEU A 65 10.86 7.58 5.10
CA LEU A 65 10.92 7.05 6.48
C LEU A 65 11.86 5.84 6.62
N ARG A 66 12.18 5.12 5.53
CA ARG A 66 13.24 4.09 5.52
C ARG A 66 14.63 4.70 5.39
N GLU A 67 14.79 5.69 4.50
CA GLU A 67 16.02 6.46 4.34
C GLU A 67 16.40 7.14 5.68
N MET A 68 15.43 7.64 6.44
CA MET A 68 15.63 8.23 7.78
C MET A 68 15.99 7.22 8.89
N LYS A 69 15.85 5.91 8.69
CA LYS A 69 16.17 4.89 9.71
C LYS A 69 17.62 4.40 9.61
N GLU A 70 18.29 4.67 8.50
CA GLU A 70 19.70 4.34 8.28
C GLU A 70 20.64 5.50 8.69
N ILE A 71 20.15 6.45 9.49
CA ILE A 71 20.92 7.48 10.20
C ILE A 71 20.79 7.21 11.69
#